data_AF-A0AAJ1RP78-F1
#
_entry.id   AF-A0AAJ1RP78-F1
#
_cell.length_a   1.000
_cell.length_b   1.000
_cell.length_c   1.000
_cell.angle_alpha   90.00
_cell.angle_beta   90.00
_cell.angle_gamma   90.00
#
_symmetry.space_group_name_H-M   'P 1'
#
loop_
_entity.id
_entity.type
_entity.pdbx_description
1 polymer ?
#
loop_
_entity_poly.entity_id
_entity_poly.type
_entity_poly.pdbx_seq_one_letter_code
_entity_poly.pdbx_strand_id
1 'polypeptide(L)'
;MFSTVKIVTSSLLLYVMASLPLLASSHNIFEIRSINRDGTFKSRWDQEYASEQLYAVIDSVDYLIAPTHEKWMGISLEVIHEGDLDGDGLIDAVISSHQGGNCCAPYYFVVSHRGDGFFSVHHHESMYGHEIEVKNQGEEHLIEILDAVGSSDYPIEHEELTTLKFTEGNLEMVSQLINTALIPALVEVTGQDVKEADKLILFDVDEDGRAEEMIASYWDRWGTVIIGDIVTTSKGKVTFSTGCSRIGFMKTTTNGLHDIVCGRNDVLKYDLENNRYK
;
A
#
# COMPACT_ATOMS: atom_id res chain seq x y z
N MET A 1 -27.70 58.96 -77.54
CA MET A 1 -26.49 58.19 -77.13
C MET A 1 -25.93 58.88 -75.89
N PHE A 2 -26.52 58.59 -74.74
CA PHE A 2 -26.07 57.62 -73.71
C PHE A 2 -24.88 58.11 -72.88
N SER A 3 -25.24 58.67 -71.72
CA SER A 3 -24.54 58.56 -70.43
C SER A 3 -25.63 58.05 -69.46
N THR A 4 -25.39 57.30 -68.38
CA THR A 4 -25.10 57.76 -67.00
C THR A 4 -25.11 56.45 -66.16
N VAL A 5 -24.06 56.11 -65.40
CA VAL A 5 -23.85 56.31 -63.94
C VAL A 5 -24.06 55.05 -63.07
N LYS A 6 -23.11 54.89 -62.14
CA LYS A 6 -22.94 53.89 -61.08
C LYS A 6 -24.03 53.99 -60.00
N ILE A 7 -24.39 52.85 -59.40
CA ILE A 7 -24.84 52.77 -58.01
C ILE A 7 -24.06 51.63 -57.32
N VAL A 8 -23.48 51.96 -56.17
CA VAL A 8 -22.82 51.04 -55.23
C VAL A 8 -23.87 50.64 -54.19
N THR A 9 -24.05 49.34 -53.94
CA THR A 9 -24.83 48.83 -52.82
C THR A 9 -23.94 48.04 -51.86
N SER A 10 -23.82 48.57 -50.64
CA SER A 10 -23.13 47.98 -49.50
C SER A 10 -23.95 46.80 -48.96
N SER A 11 -23.35 45.62 -48.83
CA SER A 11 -23.97 44.45 -48.19
C SER A 11 -23.40 44.28 -46.78
N LEU A 12 -24.30 44.38 -45.79
CA LEU A 12 -24.03 44.19 -44.37
C LEU A 12 -23.96 42.67 -44.07
N LEU A 13 -22.80 42.15 -43.67
CA LEU A 13 -22.66 40.77 -43.18
C LEU A 13 -23.08 40.73 -41.70
N LEU A 14 -24.10 39.93 -41.38
CA LEU A 14 -24.49 39.60 -40.00
C LEU A 14 -23.73 38.34 -39.57
N TYR A 15 -22.81 38.47 -38.62
CA TYR A 15 -22.16 37.31 -37.97
C TYR A 15 -23.10 36.75 -36.89
N VAL A 16 -23.68 35.58 -37.14
CA VAL A 16 -24.29 34.76 -36.09
C VAL A 16 -23.16 34.01 -35.39
N MET A 17 -22.75 34.48 -34.21
CA MET A 17 -21.90 33.69 -33.32
C MET A 17 -22.77 32.61 -32.67
N ALA A 18 -22.63 31.37 -33.14
CA ALA A 18 -23.11 30.21 -32.40
C ALA A 18 -22.19 30.01 -31.18
N SER A 19 -22.67 30.34 -29.99
CA SER A 19 -22.02 29.96 -28.74
C SER A 19 -22.24 28.47 -28.50
N LEU A 20 -21.21 27.65 -28.75
CA LEU A 20 -21.17 26.29 -28.22
C LEU A 20 -21.05 26.35 -26.69
N PRO A 21 -21.95 25.74 -25.91
CA PRO A 21 -21.70 25.56 -24.50
C PRO A 21 -20.49 24.64 -24.34
N LEU A 22 -19.47 25.08 -23.61
CA LEU A 22 -18.46 24.19 -23.05
C LEU A 22 -19.22 23.18 -22.17
N LEU A 23 -19.33 21.94 -22.62
CA LEU A 23 -19.66 20.83 -21.73
C LEU A 23 -18.49 20.73 -20.75
N ALA A 24 -18.69 21.24 -19.53
CA ALA A 24 -17.85 20.86 -18.41
C ALA A 24 -18.02 19.35 -18.26
N SER A 25 -16.95 18.59 -18.50
CA SER A 25 -16.95 17.15 -18.24
C SER A 25 -17.11 16.98 -16.73
N SER A 26 -18.31 16.62 -16.27
CA SER A 26 -18.50 16.14 -14.90
C SER A 26 -17.72 14.84 -14.80
N HIS A 27 -16.60 14.88 -14.10
CA HIS A 27 -15.89 13.66 -13.76
C HIS A 27 -16.42 13.23 -12.39
N ASN A 28 -17.04 12.06 -12.37
CA ASN A 28 -17.42 11.41 -11.13
C ASN A 28 -16.15 10.88 -10.48
N ILE A 29 -15.82 11.37 -9.28
CA ILE A 29 -14.56 11.05 -8.60
C ILE A 29 -14.77 10.94 -7.09
N PHE A 30 -13.82 10.29 -6.44
CA PHE A 30 -13.62 10.28 -5.01
C PHE A 30 -12.40 11.14 -4.66
N GLU A 31 -12.55 12.02 -3.68
CA GLU A 31 -11.48 12.88 -3.22
C GLU A 31 -11.43 12.98 -1.70
N ILE A 32 -10.21 13.06 -1.19
CA ILE A 32 -9.95 13.20 0.24
C ILE A 32 -9.71 14.67 0.54
N ARG A 33 -10.44 15.18 1.53
CA ARG A 33 -10.32 16.56 1.99
C ARG A 33 -9.82 16.54 3.43
N SER A 34 -8.72 17.23 3.69
CA SER A 34 -8.27 17.45 5.06
C SER A 34 -9.29 18.31 5.81
N ILE A 35 -9.62 17.88 7.03
CA ILE A 35 -10.46 18.60 7.97
C ILE A 35 -9.61 19.03 9.17
N ASN A 36 -10.12 19.97 9.97
CA ASN A 36 -9.54 20.30 11.27
C ASN A 36 -8.07 20.80 11.28
N ARG A 37 -7.59 21.46 10.21
CA ARG A 37 -6.30 22.18 10.28
C ARG A 37 -6.30 23.32 11.31
N ASP A 38 -7.47 23.92 11.55
CA ASP A 38 -7.63 25.13 12.36
C ASP A 38 -8.61 24.94 13.54
N GLY A 39 -9.19 23.75 13.72
CA GLY A 39 -10.17 23.43 14.77
C GLY A 39 -11.54 24.13 14.66
N THR A 40 -11.86 24.72 13.50
CA THR A 40 -13.04 25.58 13.29
C THR A 40 -14.29 24.84 12.80
N PHE A 41 -14.16 23.63 12.27
CA PHE A 41 -15.28 22.83 11.77
C PHE A 41 -15.33 21.49 12.50
N LYS A 42 -16.27 21.32 13.43
CA LYS A 42 -16.60 20.02 14.02
C LYS A 42 -17.82 19.45 13.31
N SER A 43 -17.62 18.59 12.32
CA SER A 43 -18.70 17.77 11.78
C SER A 43 -19.17 16.79 12.86
N ARG A 44 -20.45 16.41 12.84
CA ARG A 44 -20.97 15.34 13.72
C ARG A 44 -20.29 13.98 13.48
N TRP A 45 -19.56 13.86 12.38
CA TRP A 45 -18.82 12.67 11.94
C TRP A 45 -17.32 12.80 12.20
N ASP A 46 -16.87 13.90 12.82
CA ASP A 46 -15.49 14.02 13.27
C ASP A 46 -15.31 13.07 14.45
N GLN A 47 -14.75 11.90 14.17
CA GLN A 47 -14.19 11.05 15.19
C GLN A 47 -13.09 11.83 15.93
N GLU A 48 -12.84 11.50 17.20
CA GLU A 48 -11.98 12.28 18.11
C GLU A 48 -10.58 12.59 17.54
N TYR A 49 -10.14 11.81 16.54
CA TYR A 49 -8.82 11.92 15.89
C TYR A 49 -8.87 12.07 14.36
N ALA A 50 -10.05 12.17 13.74
CA ALA A 50 -10.13 12.25 12.29
C ALA A 50 -9.56 13.59 11.76
N SER A 51 -8.60 13.50 10.84
CA SER A 51 -8.02 14.65 10.13
C SER A 51 -8.41 14.69 8.65
N GLU A 52 -9.07 13.65 8.14
CA GLU A 52 -9.44 13.56 6.73
C GLU A 52 -10.87 12.99 6.55
N GLN A 53 -11.54 13.45 5.49
CA GLN A 53 -12.87 12.98 5.10
C GLN A 53 -12.87 12.61 3.62
N LEU A 54 -13.63 11.57 3.28
CA LEU A 54 -13.85 11.14 1.91
C LEU A 54 -15.11 11.81 1.34
N TYR A 55 -14.97 12.42 0.17
CA TYR A 55 -16.06 12.96 -0.62
C TYR A 55 -16.17 12.21 -1.93
N ALA A 56 -17.40 11.95 -2.38
CA ALA A 56 -17.69 11.59 -3.76
C ALA A 56 -18.28 12.83 -4.46
N VAL A 57 -17.68 13.25 -5.57
CA VAL A 57 -18.17 14.34 -6.41
C VAL A 57 -18.84 13.72 -7.61
N ILE A 58 -20.17 13.59 -7.56
CA ILE A 58 -20.97 12.97 -8.62
C ILE A 58 -21.82 14.04 -9.28
N ASP A 59 -21.70 14.20 -10.60
CA ASP A 59 -22.43 15.21 -11.36
C ASP A 59 -22.32 16.64 -10.77
N SER A 60 -21.12 16.99 -10.29
CA SER A 60 -20.81 18.27 -9.62
C SER A 60 -21.51 18.48 -8.27
N VAL A 61 -22.03 17.41 -7.65
CA VAL A 61 -22.59 17.41 -6.30
C VAL A 61 -21.64 16.68 -5.37
N ASP A 62 -21.31 17.35 -4.26
CA ASP A 62 -20.47 16.80 -3.21
C ASP A 62 -21.30 15.93 -2.25
N TYR A 63 -20.90 14.66 -2.12
CA TYR A 63 -21.42 13.73 -1.12
C TYR A 63 -20.33 13.41 -0.11
N LEU A 64 -20.52 13.80 1.15
CA LEU A 64 -19.67 13.32 2.24
C LEU A 64 -19.99 11.85 2.51
N ILE A 65 -18.99 10.97 2.38
CA ILE A 65 -19.11 9.57 2.75
C ILE A 65 -18.91 9.46 4.26
N ALA A 66 -19.98 9.11 4.97
CA ALA A 66 -19.94 8.99 6.42
C ALA A 66 -19.12 7.75 6.84
N PRO A 67 -18.23 7.86 7.83
CA PRO A 67 -17.44 6.74 8.34
C PRO A 67 -18.29 5.84 9.24
N THR A 68 -19.13 4.99 8.65
CA THR A 68 -20.12 4.17 9.37
C THR A 68 -19.58 2.86 9.94
N HIS A 69 -18.34 2.49 9.61
CA HIS A 69 -17.69 1.26 10.06
C HIS A 69 -16.74 1.52 11.23
N GLU A 70 -16.71 0.65 12.24
CA GLU A 70 -15.88 0.83 13.45
C GLU A 70 -14.36 0.84 13.18
N LYS A 71 -13.93 0.19 12.09
CA LYS A 71 -12.54 0.17 11.64
C LYS A 71 -12.17 1.36 10.75
N TRP A 72 -13.14 2.19 10.37
CA TRP A 72 -12.87 3.43 9.66
C TRP A 72 -12.43 4.47 10.69
N MET A 73 -11.20 4.94 10.59
CA MET A 73 -10.61 5.81 11.62
C MET A 73 -10.38 7.24 11.17
N GLY A 74 -10.28 7.48 9.85
CA GLY A 74 -10.26 8.83 9.27
C GLY A 74 -9.07 9.72 9.68
N ILE A 75 -8.01 9.14 10.27
CA ILE A 75 -6.77 9.88 10.59
C ILE A 75 -6.01 10.14 9.29
N SER A 76 -5.73 9.08 8.52
CA SER A 76 -5.22 9.20 7.16
C SER A 76 -6.03 8.31 6.24
N LEU A 77 -6.46 8.87 5.11
CA LEU A 77 -7.18 8.18 4.05
C LEU A 77 -6.35 8.22 2.77
N GLU A 78 -6.57 7.25 1.89
CA GLU A 78 -6.05 7.27 0.51
C GLU A 78 -7.09 6.65 -0.43
N VAL A 79 -7.27 7.22 -1.62
CA VAL A 79 -8.03 6.57 -2.70
C VAL A 79 -7.04 5.72 -3.50
N ILE A 80 -7.15 4.41 -3.35
CA ILE A 80 -6.25 3.43 -3.96
C ILE A 80 -6.64 3.15 -5.41
N HIS A 81 -7.95 3.08 -5.66
CA HIS A 81 -8.49 2.77 -6.98
C HIS A 81 -9.87 3.40 -7.13
N GLU A 82 -10.21 3.77 -8.37
CA GLU A 82 -11.53 4.22 -8.77
C GLU A 82 -11.94 3.50 -10.06
N GLY A 83 -13.18 3.00 -10.10
CA GLY A 83 -13.69 2.22 -11.23
C GLY A 83 -15.03 1.57 -10.91
N ASP A 84 -15.70 1.04 -11.93
CA ASP A 84 -16.92 0.25 -11.77
C ASP A 84 -16.55 -1.17 -11.33
N LEU A 85 -16.48 -1.40 -10.01
CA LEU A 85 -15.89 -2.63 -9.46
C LEU A 85 -16.87 -3.81 -9.51
N ASP A 86 -18.18 -3.55 -9.44
CA ASP A 86 -19.21 -4.59 -9.51
C ASP A 86 -20.01 -4.64 -10.83
N GLY A 87 -19.68 -3.79 -11.80
CA GLY A 87 -20.22 -3.83 -13.16
C GLY A 87 -21.61 -3.21 -13.30
N ASP A 88 -22.03 -2.37 -12.35
CA ASP A 88 -23.34 -1.71 -12.37
C ASP A 88 -23.35 -0.39 -13.18
N GLY A 89 -22.20 0.01 -13.72
CA GLY A 89 -22.01 1.21 -14.53
C GLY A 89 -21.79 2.49 -13.72
N LEU A 90 -21.74 2.40 -12.39
CA LEU A 90 -21.45 3.51 -11.49
C LEU A 90 -20.00 3.41 -10.99
N ILE A 91 -19.47 4.54 -10.52
CA ILE A 91 -18.10 4.57 -10.00
C ILE A 91 -18.07 4.11 -8.54
N ASP A 92 -17.14 3.21 -8.26
CA ASP A 92 -16.75 2.78 -6.93
C ASP A 92 -15.31 3.23 -6.64
N ALA A 93 -14.92 3.13 -5.37
CA ALA A 93 -13.55 3.32 -4.95
C ALA A 93 -13.11 2.29 -3.92
N VAL A 94 -11.85 1.87 -4.03
CA VAL A 94 -11.13 1.22 -2.93
C VAL A 94 -10.36 2.31 -2.18
N ILE A 95 -10.57 2.39 -0.87
CA ILE A 95 -9.86 3.35 -0.02
C ILE A 95 -9.05 2.65 1.07
N SER A 96 -7.95 3.26 1.49
CA SER A 96 -7.24 2.91 2.70
C SER A 96 -7.64 3.85 3.84
N SER A 97 -7.67 3.33 5.07
CA SER A 97 -7.85 4.09 6.30
C SER A 97 -6.80 3.64 7.31
N HIS A 98 -5.92 4.56 7.67
CA HIS A 98 -4.78 4.32 8.54
C HIS A 98 -4.87 5.13 9.83
N GLN A 99 -4.24 4.63 10.90
CA GLN A 99 -4.19 5.29 12.23
C GLN A 99 -3.06 6.32 12.37
N GLY A 100 -2.24 6.50 11.34
CA GLY A 100 -0.93 7.13 11.43
C GLY A 100 0.13 6.22 12.07
N GLY A 101 1.40 6.63 11.94
CA GLY A 101 2.54 5.86 12.44
C GLY A 101 2.90 4.65 11.57
N ASN A 102 3.74 3.75 12.08
CA ASN A 102 4.27 2.60 11.34
C ASN A 102 3.97 1.25 12.00
N CYS A 103 3.07 1.21 12.99
CA CYS A 103 2.86 -0.01 13.78
C CYS A 103 2.03 -1.08 13.08
N CYS A 104 1.16 -0.66 12.19
CA CYS A 104 -0.06 -1.40 11.90
C CYS A 104 -0.45 -1.19 10.44
N ALA A 105 -0.93 -2.26 9.81
CA ALA A 105 -1.49 -2.19 8.47
C ALA A 105 -2.72 -1.27 8.42
N PRO A 106 -3.01 -0.63 7.27
CA PRO A 106 -4.29 0.03 7.05
C PRO A 106 -5.45 -0.97 6.97
N TYR A 107 -6.64 -0.46 7.26
CA TYR A 107 -7.89 -1.12 6.87
C TYR A 107 -8.31 -0.59 5.49
N TYR A 108 -8.85 -1.48 4.67
CA TYR A 108 -9.37 -1.12 3.35
C TYR A 108 -10.89 -1.25 3.30
N PHE A 109 -11.51 -0.41 2.47
CA PHE A 109 -12.95 -0.37 2.25
C PHE A 109 -13.27 -0.21 0.78
N VAL A 110 -14.38 -0.78 0.34
CA VAL A 110 -15.01 -0.43 -0.93
C VAL A 110 -16.13 0.55 -0.66
N VAL A 111 -16.08 1.72 -1.28
CA VAL A 111 -17.17 2.69 -1.28
C VAL A 111 -17.82 2.65 -2.66
N SER A 112 -19.11 2.36 -2.69
CA SER A 112 -19.82 2.09 -3.93
C SER A 112 -21.03 3.00 -4.11
N HIS A 113 -21.11 3.66 -5.26
CA HIS A 113 -22.24 4.51 -5.64
C HIS A 113 -23.41 3.63 -6.10
N ARG A 114 -24.60 3.84 -5.52
CA ARG A 114 -25.80 3.02 -5.75
C ARG A 114 -26.91 3.76 -6.51
N GLY A 115 -26.56 4.88 -7.13
CA GLY A 115 -27.49 5.75 -7.82
C GLY A 115 -28.28 6.65 -6.87
N ASP A 116 -28.91 7.69 -7.41
CA ASP A 116 -29.79 8.62 -6.66
C ASP A 116 -29.16 9.23 -5.39
N GLY A 117 -27.82 9.37 -5.37
CA GLY A 117 -27.07 9.87 -4.21
C GLY A 117 -26.94 8.87 -3.05
N PHE A 118 -27.28 7.60 -3.25
CA PHE A 118 -27.02 6.53 -2.30
C PHE A 118 -25.60 5.99 -2.45
N PHE A 119 -24.95 5.76 -1.31
CA PHE A 119 -23.63 5.14 -1.25
C PHE A 119 -23.64 4.02 -0.20
N SER A 120 -22.82 3.02 -0.45
CA SER A 120 -22.61 1.89 0.47
C SER A 120 -21.12 1.75 0.77
N VAL A 121 -20.79 1.38 2.00
CA VAL A 121 -19.41 1.16 2.45
C VAL A 121 -19.29 -0.29 2.89
N HIS A 122 -18.32 -1.00 2.30
CA HIS A 122 -18.12 -2.43 2.47
C HIS A 122 -16.74 -2.73 2.99
N HIS A 123 -16.65 -3.74 3.85
CA HIS A 123 -15.42 -4.23 4.44
C HIS A 123 -15.51 -5.74 4.59
N HIS A 124 -14.45 -6.45 4.21
CA HIS A 124 -14.27 -7.86 4.51
C HIS A 124 -13.16 -8.00 5.55
N GLU A 125 -13.20 -9.03 6.41
CA GLU A 125 -12.20 -9.21 7.48
C GLU A 125 -10.75 -9.26 6.96
N SER A 126 -10.55 -9.82 5.77
CA SER A 126 -9.26 -9.87 5.05
C SER A 126 -8.85 -8.54 4.40
N MET A 127 -9.65 -7.47 4.46
CA MET A 127 -9.28 -6.13 3.97
C MET A 127 -8.47 -5.37 5.03
N TYR A 128 -7.45 -6.04 5.55
CA TYR A 128 -6.45 -5.51 6.47
C TYR A 128 -5.12 -6.12 6.06
N GLY A 129 -4.17 -5.29 5.65
CA GLY A 129 -2.90 -5.77 5.11
C GLY A 129 -1.97 -4.61 4.76
N HIS A 130 -0.70 -4.92 4.54
CA HIS A 130 0.33 -3.91 4.28
C HIS A 130 0.35 -3.46 2.82
N GLU A 131 -0.12 -4.31 1.91
CA GLU A 131 -0.22 -3.99 0.49
C GLU A 131 -1.60 -4.38 -0.05
N ILE A 132 -2.06 -3.58 -1.02
CA ILE A 132 -3.29 -3.83 -1.76
C ILE A 132 -3.06 -3.51 -3.24
N GLU A 133 -3.66 -4.32 -4.11
CA GLU A 133 -3.68 -4.07 -5.54
C GLU A 133 -5.07 -4.38 -6.09
N VAL A 134 -5.58 -3.51 -6.97
CA VAL A 134 -6.80 -3.81 -7.74
C VAL A 134 -6.38 -4.20 -9.16
N LYS A 135 -6.59 -5.47 -9.50
CA LYS A 135 -6.26 -6.05 -10.81
C LYS A 135 -7.48 -6.13 -11.69
N ASN A 136 -7.34 -5.64 -12.91
CA ASN A 136 -8.36 -5.75 -13.95
C ASN A 136 -8.08 -6.99 -14.79
N GLN A 137 -8.92 -8.01 -14.68
CA GLN A 137 -8.87 -9.24 -15.48
C GLN A 137 -10.08 -9.28 -16.43
N GLY A 138 -9.96 -8.58 -17.56
CA GLY A 138 -11.09 -8.41 -18.49
C GLY A 138 -12.13 -7.47 -17.90
N GLU A 139 -13.35 -7.96 -17.72
CA GLU A 139 -14.46 -7.23 -17.05
C GLU A 139 -14.48 -7.47 -15.53
N GLU A 140 -13.61 -8.33 -14.99
CA GLU A 140 -13.56 -8.60 -13.57
C GLU A 140 -12.51 -7.72 -12.87
N HIS A 141 -12.91 -7.12 -11.75
CA HIS A 141 -12.03 -6.41 -10.84
C HIS A 141 -11.75 -7.29 -9.61
N LEU A 142 -10.48 -7.62 -9.41
CA LEU A 142 -10.01 -8.41 -8.27
C LEU A 142 -9.21 -7.51 -7.33
N ILE A 143 -9.54 -7.58 -6.04
CA ILE A 143 -8.85 -6.85 -4.99
C ILE A 143 -7.93 -7.85 -4.29
N GLU A 144 -6.63 -7.71 -4.48
CA GLU A 144 -5.62 -8.51 -3.80
C GLU A 144 -5.08 -7.76 -2.59
N ILE A 145 -5.07 -8.42 -1.44
CA ILE A 145 -4.54 -7.89 -0.18
C ILE A 145 -3.43 -8.83 0.27
N LEU A 146 -2.23 -8.27 0.47
CA LEU A 146 -1.11 -8.97 1.08
C LEU A 146 -0.98 -8.51 2.53
N ASP A 147 -1.10 -9.45 3.45
CA ASP A 147 -0.69 -9.26 4.84
C ASP A 147 0.57 -10.08 5.13
N ALA A 148 1.61 -9.37 5.54
CA ALA A 148 2.89 -9.93 5.93
C ALA A 148 3.17 -9.49 7.36
N VAL A 149 3.21 -10.45 8.28
CA VAL A 149 3.40 -10.19 9.71
C VAL A 149 4.55 -11.03 10.24
N GLY A 150 5.66 -10.37 10.55
CA GLY A 150 6.65 -10.87 11.49
C GLY A 150 6.18 -10.62 12.92
N SER A 151 6.02 -11.68 13.74
CA SER A 151 5.75 -11.52 15.16
C SER A 151 6.37 -12.66 15.97
N SER A 152 6.40 -12.50 17.29
CA SER A 152 6.87 -13.54 18.22
C SER A 152 6.04 -14.83 18.20
N ASP A 153 4.86 -14.78 17.60
CA ASP A 153 3.92 -15.91 17.51
C ASP A 153 4.26 -16.81 16.32
N TYR A 154 5.05 -16.32 15.36
CA TYR A 154 5.51 -17.07 14.21
C TYR A 154 7.05 -17.11 14.15
N PRO A 155 7.68 -18.30 14.11
CA PRO A 155 9.14 -18.40 14.01
C PRO A 155 9.69 -17.75 12.73
N ILE A 156 8.90 -17.72 11.66
CA ILE A 156 9.20 -17.06 10.40
C ILE A 156 7.95 -16.27 10.04
N GLU A 157 8.12 -15.08 9.46
CA GLU A 157 7.03 -14.22 8.99
C GLU A 157 5.91 -14.99 8.29
N HIS A 158 4.67 -14.65 8.66
CA HIS A 158 3.46 -15.17 8.04
C HIS A 158 3.07 -14.25 6.90
N GLU A 159 3.02 -14.78 5.68
CA GLU A 159 2.58 -14.05 4.50
C GLU A 159 1.31 -14.69 3.95
N GLU A 160 0.25 -13.90 3.86
CA GLU A 160 -1.04 -14.29 3.33
C GLU A 160 -1.46 -13.34 2.21
N LEU A 161 -1.77 -13.89 1.05
CA LEU A 161 -2.36 -13.17 -0.07
C LEU A 161 -3.82 -13.60 -0.21
N THR A 162 -4.74 -12.67 0.04
CA THR A 162 -6.17 -12.87 -0.15
C THR A 162 -6.65 -12.11 -1.38
N THR A 163 -7.45 -12.77 -2.21
CA THR A 163 -8.10 -12.16 -3.38
C THR A 163 -9.60 -12.10 -3.16
N LEU A 164 -10.16 -10.91 -3.25
CA LEU A 164 -11.58 -10.65 -3.15
C LEU A 164 -12.13 -10.18 -4.51
N LYS A 165 -13.41 -10.45 -4.73
CA LYS A 165 -14.19 -9.88 -5.82
C LYS A 165 -15.34 -9.08 -5.22
N PHE A 166 -15.61 -7.91 -5.79
CA PHE A 166 -16.79 -7.12 -5.43
C PHE A 166 -17.90 -7.40 -6.45
N THR A 167 -19.09 -7.79 -5.98
CA THR A 167 -20.23 -8.10 -6.85
C THR A 167 -21.53 -7.77 -6.15
N GLU A 168 -22.35 -6.91 -6.77
CA GLU A 168 -23.66 -6.47 -6.27
C GLU A 168 -23.64 -6.04 -4.80
N GLY A 169 -22.61 -5.29 -4.39
CA GLY A 169 -22.47 -4.83 -3.01
C GLY A 169 -22.00 -5.90 -2.02
N ASN A 170 -21.39 -6.98 -2.48
CA ASN A 170 -20.80 -8.00 -1.62
C ASN A 170 -19.32 -8.23 -1.97
N LEU A 171 -18.49 -8.38 -0.95
CA LEU A 171 -17.09 -8.79 -1.07
C LEU A 171 -17.00 -10.30 -0.88
N GLU A 172 -16.68 -11.02 -1.95
CA GLU A 172 -16.53 -12.47 -1.95
C GLU A 172 -15.06 -12.86 -2.01
N MET A 173 -14.63 -13.77 -1.13
CA MET A 173 -13.28 -14.33 -1.18
C MET A 173 -13.16 -15.33 -2.33
N VAL A 174 -12.30 -15.01 -3.29
CA VAL A 174 -12.02 -15.85 -4.47
C VAL A 174 -10.89 -16.84 -4.15
N SER A 175 -9.85 -16.38 -3.47
CA SER A 175 -8.73 -17.22 -3.07
C SER A 175 -8.01 -16.69 -1.85
N GLN A 176 -7.36 -17.60 -1.13
CA GLN A 176 -6.47 -17.32 -0.03
C GLN A 176 -5.23 -18.20 -0.20
N LEU A 177 -4.04 -17.58 -0.19
CA LEU A 177 -2.77 -18.25 -0.33
C LEU A 177 -1.89 -17.92 0.87
N ILE A 178 -1.41 -18.95 1.56
CA ILE A 178 -0.43 -18.82 2.63
C ILE A 178 0.92 -19.23 2.05
N ASN A 179 1.92 -18.35 2.12
CA ASN A 179 3.23 -18.67 1.58
C ASN A 179 3.96 -19.68 2.47
N THR A 180 4.26 -20.85 1.91
CA THR A 180 5.02 -21.91 2.60
C THR A 180 6.46 -22.03 2.09
N ALA A 181 6.85 -21.30 1.04
CA ALA A 181 8.15 -21.44 0.39
C ALA A 181 9.23 -20.57 1.06
N LEU A 182 10.39 -21.13 1.43
CA LEU A 182 11.48 -20.38 2.06
C LEU A 182 12.77 -20.50 1.27
N ILE A 183 13.55 -19.42 1.19
CA ILE A 183 14.92 -19.48 0.67
C ILE A 183 15.81 -20.20 1.67
N PRO A 184 16.53 -21.27 1.28
CA PRO A 184 17.37 -22.03 2.21
C PRO A 184 18.62 -21.25 2.63
N ALA A 185 19.03 -21.45 3.88
CA ALA A 185 20.27 -20.90 4.45
C ALA A 185 21.21 -22.03 4.93
N LEU A 186 22.51 -21.74 4.97
CA LEU A 186 23.53 -22.63 5.52
C LEU A 186 23.49 -22.67 7.04
N VAL A 187 23.24 -21.51 7.66
CA VAL A 187 22.96 -21.33 9.08
C VAL A 187 21.89 -20.25 9.22
N GLU A 188 21.02 -20.40 10.20
CA GLU A 188 19.94 -19.44 10.46
C GLU A 188 19.58 -19.33 11.94
N VAL A 189 18.93 -18.23 12.25
CA VAL A 189 18.34 -17.92 13.55
C VAL A 189 17.00 -17.23 13.34
N THR A 190 16.03 -17.54 14.19
CA THR A 190 14.71 -16.92 14.20
C THR A 190 14.49 -16.08 15.44
N GLY A 191 13.49 -15.19 15.43
CA GLY A 191 13.07 -14.46 16.63
C GLY A 191 12.69 -15.41 17.78
N GLN A 192 12.10 -16.57 17.45
CA GLN A 192 11.72 -17.57 18.46
C GLN A 192 12.94 -18.23 19.12
N ASP A 193 14.02 -18.46 18.37
CA ASP A 193 15.26 -19.04 18.91
C ASP A 193 15.92 -18.17 19.99
N VAL A 194 15.75 -16.84 19.89
CA VAL A 194 16.39 -15.85 20.75
C VAL A 194 15.44 -15.20 21.76
N LYS A 195 14.15 -15.57 21.74
CA LYS A 195 13.10 -14.95 22.57
C LYS A 195 13.40 -14.98 24.08
N GLU A 196 13.99 -16.07 24.54
CA GLU A 196 14.30 -16.27 25.97
C GLU A 196 15.75 -15.92 26.33
N ALA A 197 16.67 -15.98 25.36
CA ALA A 197 18.09 -15.71 25.56
C ALA A 197 18.82 -15.45 24.24
N ASP A 198 19.84 -14.61 24.28
CA ASP A 198 20.74 -14.38 23.16
C ASP A 198 21.43 -15.69 22.70
N LYS A 199 21.69 -15.78 21.39
CA LYS A 199 22.33 -16.94 20.76
C LYS A 199 23.62 -16.54 20.06
N LEU A 200 24.70 -17.26 20.36
CA LEU A 200 25.95 -17.14 19.62
C LEU A 200 25.86 -17.92 18.31
N ILE A 201 26.20 -17.26 17.22
CA ILE A 201 26.34 -17.83 15.88
C ILE A 201 27.83 -17.81 15.53
N LEU A 202 28.34 -18.95 15.07
CA LEU A 202 29.69 -19.10 14.54
C LEU A 202 29.56 -19.48 13.07
N PHE A 203 29.95 -18.58 12.17
CA PHE A 203 29.86 -18.82 10.73
C PHE A 203 30.93 -18.03 9.99
N ASP A 204 31.55 -18.65 8.98
CA ASP A 204 32.55 -18.04 8.12
C ASP A 204 31.82 -17.23 7.03
N VAL A 205 31.65 -15.92 7.27
CA VAL A 205 30.84 -15.01 6.46
C VAL A 205 31.58 -14.59 5.19
N ASP A 206 32.92 -14.54 5.23
CA ASP A 206 33.77 -14.06 4.13
C ASP A 206 34.60 -15.14 3.42
N GLU A 207 34.34 -16.40 3.75
CA GLU A 207 34.98 -17.60 3.20
C GLU A 207 36.51 -17.63 3.36
N ASP A 208 37.05 -17.02 4.44
CA ASP A 208 38.48 -17.04 4.75
C ASP A 208 38.96 -18.30 5.51
N GLY A 209 38.02 -19.18 5.87
CA GLY A 209 38.24 -20.39 6.65
C GLY A 209 38.16 -20.19 8.16
N ARG A 210 37.77 -19.01 8.65
CA ARG A 210 37.55 -18.70 10.07
C ARG A 210 36.11 -18.23 10.26
N ALA A 211 35.48 -18.75 11.30
CA ALA A 211 34.14 -18.31 11.66
C ALA A 211 34.17 -16.95 12.37
N GLU A 212 33.28 -16.05 11.96
CA GLU A 212 32.91 -14.88 12.73
C GLU A 212 32.00 -15.26 13.91
N GLU A 213 32.19 -14.55 15.02
CA GLU A 213 31.32 -14.61 16.18
C GLU A 213 30.26 -13.52 16.09
N MET A 214 28.99 -13.92 16.07
CA MET A 214 27.86 -13.01 16.00
C MET A 214 26.87 -13.32 17.11
N ILE A 215 26.38 -12.30 17.81
CA ILE A 215 25.33 -12.45 18.82
C ILE A 215 24.01 -12.06 18.19
N ALA A 216 23.08 -13.02 18.18
CA ALA A 216 21.70 -12.81 17.80
C ALA A 216 20.85 -12.56 19.05
N SER A 217 20.06 -11.49 19.01
CA SER A 217 19.23 -11.03 20.13
C SER A 217 17.80 -10.80 19.69
N TYR A 218 16.87 -10.88 20.64
CA TYR A 218 15.45 -10.63 20.39
C TYR A 218 15.12 -9.13 20.48
N TRP A 219 14.29 -8.63 19.56
CA TRP A 219 13.79 -7.27 19.58
C TRP A 219 12.29 -7.24 19.90
N ASP A 220 11.97 -7.02 21.18
CA ASP A 220 10.60 -7.10 21.73
C ASP A 220 9.56 -6.27 20.96
N ARG A 221 9.96 -5.11 20.44
CA ARG A 221 9.02 -4.19 19.79
C ARG A 221 8.37 -4.79 18.55
N TRP A 222 9.11 -5.59 17.79
CA TRP A 222 8.66 -6.17 16.52
C TRP A 222 8.65 -7.69 16.52
N GLY A 223 9.12 -8.32 17.60
CA GLY A 223 9.22 -9.77 17.70
C GLY A 223 10.22 -10.39 16.72
N THR A 224 11.27 -9.64 16.35
CA THR A 224 12.27 -10.04 15.36
C THR A 224 13.60 -10.41 16.00
N VAL A 225 14.44 -11.15 15.28
CA VAL A 225 15.86 -11.32 15.61
C VAL A 225 16.68 -10.19 14.98
N ILE A 226 17.64 -9.70 15.74
CA ILE A 226 18.66 -8.75 15.28
C ILE A 226 20.04 -9.39 15.46
N ILE A 227 20.93 -9.11 14.51
CA ILE A 227 22.37 -9.28 14.69
C ILE A 227 22.96 -7.87 14.58
N GLY A 228 23.98 -7.57 15.38
CA GLY A 228 24.72 -6.32 15.24
C GLY A 228 25.61 -6.32 13.99
N ASP A 229 26.49 -5.33 13.93
CA ASP A 229 27.51 -5.27 12.88
C ASP A 229 28.40 -6.52 12.89
N ILE A 230 28.68 -7.05 11.70
CA ILE A 230 29.46 -8.28 11.52
C ILE A 230 30.93 -7.90 11.35
N VAL A 231 31.82 -8.45 12.18
CA VAL A 231 33.26 -8.13 12.11
C VAL A 231 33.99 -9.27 11.43
N THR A 232 34.33 -9.08 10.16
CA THR A 232 35.06 -10.05 9.33
C THR A 232 36.56 -9.74 9.30
N THR A 233 37.38 -10.74 8.97
CA THR A 233 38.83 -10.51 8.77
C THR A 233 39.11 -9.75 7.47
N SER A 234 38.35 -9.99 6.41
CA SER A 234 38.61 -9.40 5.09
C SER A 234 38.03 -8.00 4.89
N LYS A 235 36.89 -7.68 5.52
CA LYS A 235 36.20 -6.39 5.38
C LYS A 235 36.19 -5.56 6.67
N GLY A 236 36.63 -6.13 7.78
CA GLY A 236 36.47 -5.50 9.09
C GLY A 236 34.99 -5.43 9.49
N LYS A 237 34.61 -4.33 10.12
CA LYS A 237 33.24 -4.11 10.61
C LYS A 237 32.30 -3.78 9.44
N VAL A 238 31.39 -4.70 9.11
CA VAL A 238 30.33 -4.58 8.10
C VAL A 238 29.04 -4.21 8.79
N THR A 239 28.39 -3.15 8.30
CA THR A 239 27.15 -2.67 8.91
C THR A 239 25.99 -3.64 8.63
N PHE A 240 25.35 -4.09 9.70
CA PHE A 240 24.11 -4.87 9.63
C PHE A 240 23.20 -4.42 10.79
N SER A 241 22.04 -3.86 10.45
CA SER A 241 21.13 -3.25 11.42
C SER A 241 19.67 -3.47 11.05
N THR A 242 19.37 -4.66 10.52
CA THR A 242 18.02 -5.04 10.10
C THR A 242 17.48 -6.08 11.07
N GLY A 243 16.29 -5.83 11.63
CA GLY A 243 15.54 -6.85 12.36
C GLY A 243 14.69 -7.66 11.41
N CYS A 244 14.81 -8.98 11.49
CA CYS A 244 14.08 -9.92 10.63
C CYS A 244 13.38 -10.98 11.48
N SER A 245 12.27 -11.55 11.03
CA SER A 245 11.69 -12.73 11.69
C SER A 245 12.67 -13.93 11.68
N ARG A 246 13.47 -14.03 10.62
CA ARG A 246 14.54 -14.98 10.40
C ARG A 246 15.74 -14.30 9.76
N ILE A 247 16.95 -14.60 10.23
CA ILE A 247 18.21 -14.23 9.56
C ILE A 247 18.93 -15.52 9.19
N GLY A 248 19.30 -15.67 7.93
CA GLY A 248 20.08 -16.82 7.46
C GLY A 248 21.18 -16.44 6.49
N PHE A 249 22.35 -17.08 6.59
CA PHE A 249 23.45 -16.88 5.64
C PHE A 249 23.32 -17.88 4.49
N MET A 250 23.25 -17.37 3.26
CA MET A 250 22.99 -18.14 2.05
C MET A 250 24.28 -18.71 1.47
N LYS A 251 24.16 -19.73 0.61
CA LYS A 251 25.32 -20.25 -0.15
C LYS A 251 25.85 -19.27 -1.19
N THR A 252 25.02 -18.37 -1.69
CA THR A 252 25.44 -17.34 -2.65
C THR A 252 26.24 -16.26 -1.94
N THR A 253 27.14 -15.63 -2.68
CA THR A 253 28.00 -14.56 -2.17
C THR A 253 27.95 -13.35 -3.09
N THR A 254 28.05 -12.17 -2.50
CA THR A 254 28.18 -10.89 -3.21
C THR A 254 29.38 -10.14 -2.64
N ASN A 255 30.29 -9.67 -3.50
CA ASN A 255 31.49 -8.91 -3.12
C ASN A 255 32.38 -9.60 -2.05
N GLY A 256 32.33 -10.93 -2.01
CA GLY A 256 33.12 -11.78 -1.12
C GLY A 256 32.50 -12.04 0.26
N LEU A 257 31.23 -11.69 0.49
CA LEU A 257 30.49 -12.10 1.69
C LEU A 257 29.26 -12.93 1.31
N HIS A 258 28.87 -13.87 2.16
CA HIS A 258 27.60 -14.60 2.03
C HIS A 258 26.40 -13.64 2.00
N ASP A 259 25.48 -13.85 1.05
CA ASP A 259 24.21 -13.12 1.04
C ASP A 259 23.37 -13.52 2.27
N ILE A 260 22.52 -12.62 2.75
CA ILE A 260 21.69 -12.86 3.93
C ILE A 260 20.22 -12.91 3.51
N VAL A 261 19.52 -13.98 3.86
CA VAL A 261 18.06 -14.01 3.80
C VAL A 261 17.46 -13.40 5.07
N CYS A 262 16.55 -12.45 4.88
CA CYS A 262 15.69 -11.85 5.90
C CYS A 262 14.27 -12.42 5.72
N GLY A 263 13.71 -13.05 6.75
CA GLY A 263 12.39 -13.67 6.66
C GLY A 263 12.34 -14.85 5.69
N ARG A 264 11.40 -14.80 4.73
CA ARG A 264 11.11 -15.91 3.81
C ARG A 264 11.91 -15.83 2.52
N ASN A 265 11.97 -14.65 1.93
CA ASN A 265 12.38 -14.43 0.53
C ASN A 265 13.25 -13.17 0.30
N ASP A 266 13.38 -12.27 1.27
CA ASP A 266 14.20 -11.06 1.10
C ASP A 266 15.68 -11.39 1.18
N VAL A 267 16.44 -11.02 0.15
CA VAL A 267 17.88 -11.28 0.07
C VAL A 267 18.66 -9.98 0.15
N LEU A 268 19.35 -9.80 1.27
CA LEU A 268 20.25 -8.70 1.52
C LEU A 268 21.64 -9.02 0.99
N LYS A 269 22.19 -8.12 0.19
CA LYS A 269 23.50 -8.30 -0.46
C LYS A 269 24.50 -7.29 0.06
N TYR A 270 25.76 -7.70 0.13
CA TYR A 270 26.82 -6.81 0.61
C TYR A 270 27.15 -5.71 -0.42
N ASP A 271 26.92 -4.47 -0.02
CA ASP A 271 27.29 -3.27 -0.74
C ASP A 271 28.71 -2.83 -0.32
N LEU A 272 29.67 -3.01 -1.23
CA LEU A 272 31.06 -2.66 -1.00
C LEU A 272 31.27 -1.16 -0.83
N GLU A 273 30.50 -0.32 -1.52
CA GLU A 273 30.70 1.14 -1.51
C GLU A 273 30.27 1.74 -0.16
N ASN A 274 29.18 1.22 0.39
CA ASN A 274 28.59 1.70 1.65
C ASN A 274 28.95 0.83 2.86
N ASN A 275 29.69 -0.25 2.65
CA ASN A 275 30.11 -1.22 3.66
C ASN A 275 28.97 -1.71 4.58
N ARG A 276 27.88 -2.16 3.94
CA ARG A 276 26.65 -2.61 4.61
C ARG A 276 25.91 -3.65 3.80
N TYR A 277 25.06 -4.42 4.46
CA TYR A 277 24.00 -5.17 3.78
C TYR A 277 22.82 -4.25 3.42
N LYS A 278 22.21 -4.50 2.27
CA LYS A 278 21.00 -3.82 1.78
C LYS A 278 20.18 -4.73 0.88
#